data_AF-A0A0E4GYM4-F1
#
_entry.id   AF-A0A0E4GYM4-F1
#
_cell.length_a   1.000
_cell.length_b   1.000
_cell.length_c   1.000
_cell.angle_alpha   90.00
_cell.angle_beta   90.00
_cell.angle_gamma   90.00
#
_symmetry.space_group_name_H-M   'P 1'
#
loop_
_entity.id
_entity.type
_entity.pdbx_description
1 polymer ?
#
loop_
_entity_poly.entity_id
_entity_poly.type
_entity_poly.pdbx_seq_one_letter_code
_entity_poly.pdbx_strand_id
1 'polypeptide(L)' 'MLKKVEIEIDDDLVQEAIRRYHLADAREVVHLALRTLLDAEDADGDQQDIYDEFSDLSAWQPHRNSDGG' A
#
# COMPACT_ATOMS: atom_id res chain seq x y z
N MET A 1 -12.37 -23.16 -1.73
CA MET A 1 -12.75 -24.00 -0.56
C MET A 1 -12.07 -23.41 0.67
N LEU A 2 -12.82 -23.01 1.69
CA LEU A 2 -12.24 -22.46 2.92
C LEU A 2 -11.88 -23.61 3.86
N LYS A 3 -10.62 -23.67 4.30
CA LYS A 3 -10.19 -24.61 5.36
C LYS A 3 -10.04 -23.82 6.65
N LYS A 4 -10.55 -24.37 7.76
CA LYS A 4 -10.28 -23.82 9.09
C LYS A 4 -8.88 -24.25 9.52
N VAL A 5 -8.04 -23.28 9.86
CA VAL A 5 -6.71 -23.51 10.43
C VAL A 5 -6.68 -22.83 11.79
N GLU A 6 -6.18 -23.53 12.80
CA GLU A 6 -5.98 -22.99 14.15
C GLU A 6 -4.49 -22.68 14.32
N ILE A 7 -4.19 -21.43 14.67
CA ILE A 7 -2.83 -20.92 14.86
C ILE A 7 -2.82 -20.06 16.12
N GLU A 8 -1.75 -20.14 16.88
CA GLU A 8 -1.49 -19.23 18.01
C GLU A 8 -0.71 -18.03 17.49
N ILE A 9 -1.19 -16.83 17.81
CA ILE A 9 -0.58 -15.56 17.39
C ILE A 9 -0.51 -14.66 18.62
N ASP A 10 0.53 -13.86 18.71
CA ASP A 10 0.66 -12.81 19.72
C ASP A 10 -0.45 -11.78 19.57
N ASP A 11 -1.27 -11.60 20.62
CA ASP A 11 -2.40 -10.67 20.62
C ASP A 11 -1.93 -9.21 20.46
N ASP A 12 -0.77 -8.85 21.04
CA ASP A 12 -0.28 -7.47 20.95
C ASP A 12 0.04 -7.08 19.51
N LEU A 13 0.58 -8.03 18.72
CA LEU A 13 0.82 -7.82 17.28
C LEU A 13 -0.47 -7.70 16.48
N VAL A 14 -1.49 -8.49 16.83
CA VAL A 14 -2.80 -8.44 16.18
C VAL A 14 -3.49 -7.10 16.48
N GLN A 15 -3.47 -6.66 17.74
CA GLN A 15 -4.06 -5.38 18.15
C GLN A 15 -3.37 -4.20 17.48
N GLU A 16 -2.03 -4.20 17.41
CA GLU A 16 -1.31 -3.13 16.74
C GLU A 16 -1.58 -3.12 15.22
N ALA A 17 -1.69 -4.29 14.58
CA ALA A 17 -2.07 -4.37 13.17
C ALA A 17 -3.51 -3.88 12.93
N ILE A 18 -4.47 -4.27 13.79
CA ILE A 18 -5.85 -3.75 13.77
C ILE A 18 -5.85 -2.24 13.87
N ARG A 19 -5.10 -1.68 14.82
CA ARG A 19 -5.03 -0.24 15.05
C ARG A 19 -4.37 0.51 13.90
N ARG A 20 -3.26 -0.01 13.38
CA ARG A 20 -2.45 0.64 12.34
C ARG A 20 -3.11 0.60 10.95
N TYR A 21 -3.80 -0.49 10.64
CA TYR A 21 -4.44 -0.71 9.35
C TYR A 21 -5.97 -0.59 9.40
N HIS A 22 -6.53 -0.19 10.55
CA HIS A 22 -7.97 -0.01 10.78
C HIS A 22 -8.81 -1.25 10.43
N LEU A 23 -8.34 -2.43 10.80
CA LEU A 23 -8.98 -3.70 10.49
C LEU A 23 -10.05 -4.07 11.52
N ALA A 24 -11.01 -4.91 11.14
CA ALA A 24 -12.12 -5.28 12.00
C ALA A 24 -11.83 -6.47 12.93
N ASP A 25 -10.98 -7.40 12.50
CA ASP A 25 -10.74 -8.65 13.24
C ASP A 25 -9.37 -9.28 12.91
N ALA A 26 -8.90 -10.18 13.78
CA ALA A 26 -7.66 -10.93 13.64
C ALA A 26 -7.60 -11.73 12.32
N ARG A 27 -8.75 -12.21 11.84
CA ARG A 27 -8.84 -12.89 10.53
C ARG A 27 -8.45 -11.98 9.39
N GLU A 28 -8.86 -10.73 9.46
CA GLU A 28 -8.57 -9.73 8.44
C GLU A 28 -7.10 -9.32 8.49
N VAL A 29 -6.52 -9.23 9.70
CA VAL A 29 -5.07 -9.05 9.88
C VAL A 29 -4.29 -10.16 9.20
N VAL A 30 -4.63 -11.42 9.48
CA VAL A 30 -3.94 -12.58 8.89
C VAL A 30 -4.11 -12.60 7.37
N HIS A 31 -5.32 -12.30 6.87
CA HIS A 31 -5.56 -12.26 5.44
C HIS A 31 -4.75 -11.15 4.75
N LEU A 32 -4.71 -9.96 5.35
CA LEU A 32 -3.92 -8.84 4.83
C LEU A 32 -2.42 -9.18 4.86
N ALA A 33 -1.90 -9.71 5.97
CA ALA A 33 -0.50 -10.07 6.11
C ALA A 33 -0.07 -11.11 5.06
N LEU A 34 -0.86 -12.18 4.89
CA LEU A 34 -0.59 -13.20 3.87
C LEU A 34 -0.62 -12.61 2.47
N ARG A 35 -1.59 -11.73 2.18
CA ARG A 35 -1.66 -11.08 0.88
C ARG A 35 -0.46 -10.17 0.63
N THR A 36 -0.04 -9.37 1.61
CA THR A 36 1.14 -8.51 1.46
C THR A 36 2.43 -9.31 1.27
N LEU A 37 2.57 -10.48 1.91
CA LEU A 37 3.73 -11.34 1.73
C LEU A 37 3.77 -11.93 0.32
N LEU A 38 2.62 -12.31 -0.23
CA LEU A 38 2.51 -12.83 -1.59
C LEU A 38 2.66 -11.72 -2.65
N ASP A 39 2.02 -10.57 -2.46
CA ASP A 39 2.14 -9.42 -3.38
C ASP A 39 3.56 -8.83 -3.35
N ALA A 40 4.29 -8.92 -2.23
CA ALA A 40 5.68 -8.47 -2.15
C ALA A 40 6.65 -9.33 -2.98
N GLU A 41 6.34 -10.60 -3.24
CA GLU A 41 7.13 -11.43 -4.17
C GLU A 41 6.93 -10.99 -5.63
N ASP A 42 5.76 -10.43 -5.97
CA ASP A 42 5.46 -9.89 -7.30
C ASP A 42 5.89 -8.40 -7.46
N ALA A 43 6.07 -7.67 -6.36
CA ALA A 43 6.38 -6.24 -6.36
C ALA A 43 7.84 -5.88 -6.71
N ASP A 44 8.77 -6.83 -6.71
CA ASP A 44 10.15 -6.60 -7.19
C ASP A 44 10.22 -6.35 -8.71
N GLY A 45 9.12 -6.52 -9.45
CA GLY A 45 9.05 -6.34 -10.91
C GLY A 45 8.52 -4.99 -11.42
N ASP A 46 7.63 -4.32 -10.70
CA ASP A 46 6.73 -3.29 -11.28
C ASP A 46 6.88 -1.88 -10.67
N GLN A 47 7.99 -1.60 -9.99
CA GLN A 47 8.27 -0.26 -9.44
C GLN A 47 8.98 0.69 -10.44
N GLN A 48 9.00 0.33 -11.72
CA GLN A 48 9.47 1.20 -12.81
C GLN A 48 8.26 1.91 -13.45
N ASP A 49 8.20 3.22 -13.24
CA ASP A 49 7.48 4.19 -14.08
C ASP A 49 5.96 4.37 -13.89
N ILE A 50 5.50 4.50 -12.65
CA ILE A 50 4.24 5.26 -12.41
C ILE A 50 4.61 6.75 -12.29
N TYR A 51 4.71 7.44 -13.43
CA TYR A 51 4.80 8.90 -13.48
C TYR A 51 3.48 9.49 -12.95
N ASP A 52 3.47 9.95 -11.70
CA ASP A 52 2.30 10.58 -11.07
C ASP A 52 2.25 12.07 -11.39
N GLU A 53 1.49 12.42 -12.42
CA GLU A 53 1.30 13.79 -12.93
C GLU A 53 0.61 14.73 -11.90
N PHE A 54 0.15 14.21 -10.76
CA PHE A 54 -0.41 15.00 -9.66
C PHE A 54 0.62 15.46 -8.63
N SER A 55 1.83 14.89 -8.64
CA SER A 55 2.92 15.28 -7.73
C SER A 55 3.86 16.34 -8.31
N ASP A 56 3.77 16.61 -9.62
CA ASP A 56 4.60 17.60 -10.29
C ASP A 56 4.00 19.02 -10.14
N LEU A 57 4.49 19.76 -9.13
CA LEU A 57 4.15 21.16 -8.88
C LEU A 57 4.48 22.09 -10.07
N SER A 58 5.23 21.62 -11.06
CA SER A 58 5.47 22.37 -12.30
C SER A 58 4.23 22.44 -13.22
N ALA A 59 3.23 21.55 -13.05
CA ALA A 59 1.97 21.58 -13.80
C ALA A 59 1.10 22.82 -13.48
N TRP A 60 1.32 23.44 -12.31
CA TRP A 60 0.63 24.68 -11.91
C TRP A 60 1.42 25.95 -12.23
N GLN A 61 2.62 25.82 -12.79
CA GLN A 61 3.39 26.99 -13.21
C GLN A 61 2.83 27.46 -14.55
N PRO A 62 2.19 28.65 -14.60
CA PRO A 62 1.79 29.21 -15.88
C PRO A 62 3.07 29.41 -16.68
N HIS A 63 3.20 28.72 -17.82
CA HIS A 63 4.25 28.97 -18.79
C HIS A 63 4.18 30.45 -19.16
N ARG A 64 4.97 31.28 -18.49
CA ARG A 64 5.27 32.62 -18.95
C ARG A 64 6.17 32.43 -20.15
N ASN A 65 5.54 32.32 -21.32
CA ASN A 65 6.15 32.72 -22.57
C ASN A 65 6.44 34.22 -22.46
N SER A 66 7.52 34.55 -21.78
CA SER A 66 8.25 35.79 -21.96
C SER A 66 9.48 35.43 -22.79
N ASP A 67 9.32 35.48 -24.11
CA ASP A 67 10.40 36.02 -24.91
C ASP A 67 9.81 37.15 -25.75
N GLY A 68 10.35 38.34 -25.52
CA GLY A 68 10.01 39.55 -26.24
C GLY A 68 11.09 39.81 -27.28
N GLY A 69 10.69 40.30 -28.46
CA GLY A 69 11.58 40.71 -29.54
C GLY A 69 10.95 40.53 -30.91
#